data_AF-A0A149V527-F1
#
_entry.id   AF-A0A149V527-F1
#
_cell.length_a   1.000
_cell.length_b   1.000
_cell.length_c   1.000
_cell.angle_alpha   90.00
_cell.angle_beta   90.00
_cell.angle_gamma   90.00
#
_symmetry.space_group_name_H-M   'P 1'
#
loop_
_entity.id
_entity.type
_entity.pdbx_description
1 polymer ?
#
loop_
_entity_poly.entity_id
_entity_poly.type
_entity_poly.pdbx_seq_one_letter_code
_entity_poly.pdbx_strand_id
1 'polypeptide(L)'
;MRLKQTAPTLILPQALQGLVSAITRAQSLEELSAALQTLPEKCNMNNVVYYFAGSGKAFLNPDGFTCTTYPREWQERYYNQNYLLIDPVVQRGLHNGLPFEWRDLKIEKGTQAYSMLMEGLDYSLGNAALSIPLLGTDGSRGLFAIT
;
A
#
# COMPACT_ATOMS: atom_id res chain seq x y z
N MET A 1 9.00 8.12 -25.70
CA MET A 1 7.78 8.04 -24.86
C MET A 1 7.94 9.04 -23.71
N ARG A 2 7.26 10.19 -23.76
CA ARG A 2 7.35 11.22 -22.71
C ARG A 2 6.54 10.74 -21.51
N LEU A 3 7.22 10.53 -20.38
CA LEU A 3 6.56 10.32 -19.09
C LEU A 3 5.71 11.57 -18.81
N LYS A 4 4.37 11.40 -18.76
CA LYS A 4 3.49 12.46 -18.29
C LYS A 4 3.89 12.74 -16.84
N GLN A 5 4.49 13.90 -16.59
CA GLN A 5 4.63 14.42 -15.25
C GLN A 5 3.22 14.72 -14.75
N THR A 6 2.65 13.80 -13.97
CA THR A 6 1.45 14.06 -13.18
C THR A 6 1.79 15.18 -12.22
N ALA A 7 0.96 16.24 -12.22
CA ALA A 7 1.11 17.35 -11.27
C ALA A 7 1.17 16.80 -9.83
N PRO A 8 1.91 17.43 -8.91
CA PRO A 8 1.95 16.99 -7.53
C PRO A 8 0.54 16.92 -6.98
N THR A 9 0.15 15.72 -6.59
CA THR A 9 -1.14 15.37 -6.00
C THR A 9 -1.26 16.08 -4.65
N LEU A 10 -1.88 17.26 -4.65
CA LEU A 10 -2.07 18.09 -3.46
C LEU A 10 -3.29 17.58 -2.68
N ILE A 11 -3.05 16.88 -1.58
CA ILE A 11 -4.13 16.52 -0.65
C ILE A 11 -4.58 17.80 0.07
N LEU A 12 -5.80 18.24 -0.21
CA LEU A 12 -6.36 19.40 0.49
C LEU A 12 -6.50 19.08 1.99
N PRO A 13 -6.19 20.02 2.91
CA PRO A 13 -6.31 19.79 4.36
C PRO A 13 -7.69 19.27 4.78
N GLN A 14 -8.76 19.75 4.13
CA GLN A 14 -10.12 19.28 4.39
C GLN A 14 -10.34 17.82 3.96
N ALA A 15 -9.76 17.40 2.83
CA ALA A 15 -9.83 16.01 2.36
C ALA A 15 -9.08 15.08 3.33
N LEU A 16 -7.88 15.49 3.78
CA LEU A 16 -7.11 14.75 4.78
C LEU A 16 -7.86 14.66 6.12
N GLN A 17 -8.44 15.76 6.59
CA GLN A 17 -9.22 15.76 7.83
C GLN A 17 -10.44 14.84 7.73
N GLY A 18 -11.15 14.88 6.60
CA GLY A 18 -12.29 13.99 6.34
C GLY A 18 -11.88 12.51 6.35
N LEU A 19 -10.72 12.19 5.80
CA LEU A 19 -10.16 10.84 5.87
C LEU A 19 -9.88 10.42 7.31
N VAL A 20 -9.12 11.22 8.06
CA VAL A 20 -8.77 10.90 9.45
C VAL A 20 -10.05 10.68 10.26
N SER A 21 -11.04 11.55 10.09
CA SER A 21 -12.35 11.38 10.73
C SER A 21 -13.06 10.08 10.33
N ALA A 22 -13.05 9.69 9.06
CA ALA A 22 -13.64 8.43 8.61
C ALA A 22 -12.92 7.21 9.20
N ILE A 23 -11.58 7.21 9.20
CA ILE A 23 -10.76 6.14 9.81
C ILE A 23 -11.06 6.01 11.31
N THR A 24 -11.13 7.13 12.05
CA THR A 24 -11.39 7.09 13.51
C THR A 24 -12.82 6.65 13.88
N ARG A 25 -13.75 6.67 12.93
CA ARG A 25 -15.15 6.31 13.15
C ARG A 25 -15.48 4.90 12.67
N ALA A 26 -14.65 4.31 11.81
CA ALA A 26 -14.82 2.95 11.34
C ALA A 26 -14.80 1.97 12.53
N GLN A 27 -15.86 1.18 12.67
CA GLN A 27 -15.98 0.16 13.71
C GLN A 27 -15.76 -1.27 13.19
N SER A 28 -15.61 -1.42 11.87
CA SER A 28 -15.27 -2.68 11.24
C SER A 28 -14.21 -2.52 10.15
N LEU A 29 -13.64 -3.64 9.72
CA LEU A 29 -12.68 -3.70 8.64
C LEU A 29 -13.33 -3.32 7.29
N GLU A 30 -14.60 -3.65 7.10
CA GLU A 30 -15.39 -3.28 5.92
C GLU A 30 -15.61 -1.78 5.85
N GLU A 31 -15.96 -1.14 6.98
CA GLU A 31 -16.12 0.32 7.06
C GLU A 31 -14.79 1.05 6.82
N LEU A 32 -13.70 0.54 7.39
CA LEU A 32 -12.36 1.06 7.14
C LEU A 32 -12.00 0.94 5.65
N SER A 33 -12.32 -0.21 5.04
CA SER A 33 -12.07 -0.45 3.63
C SER A 33 -12.84 0.53 2.75
N ALA A 34 -14.13 0.70 3.00
CA ALA A 34 -14.97 1.64 2.29
C ALA A 34 -14.47 3.09 2.43
N ALA A 35 -14.00 3.49 3.61
CA ALA A 35 -13.44 4.83 3.83
C ALA A 35 -12.18 5.06 2.98
N LEU A 36 -11.26 4.11 2.98
CA LEU A 36 -10.00 4.16 2.22
C LEU A 36 -10.23 4.14 0.71
N GLN A 37 -11.25 3.42 0.23
CA GLN A 37 -11.60 3.38 -1.19
C GLN A 37 -12.05 4.74 -1.76
N THR A 38 -12.51 5.68 -0.91
CA THR A 38 -12.88 7.03 -1.37
C THR A 38 -11.69 7.99 -1.55
N LEU A 39 -10.48 7.56 -1.20
CA LEU A 39 -9.29 8.43 -1.23
C LEU A 39 -8.76 8.78 -2.62
N PRO A 40 -8.64 7.84 -3.57
CA PRO A 40 -8.11 8.13 -4.89
C PRO A 40 -8.82 9.31 -5.55
N GLU A 41 -10.16 9.29 -5.52
CA GLU A 41 -11.00 10.32 -6.13
C GLU A 41 -10.82 11.70 -5.48
N LYS A 42 -10.77 11.77 -4.15
CA LYS A 42 -10.69 13.03 -3.41
C LYS A 42 -9.30 13.67 -3.45
N CYS A 43 -8.27 12.84 -3.62
CA CYS A 43 -6.90 13.28 -3.51
C CYS A 43 -6.19 13.34 -4.86
N ASN A 44 -6.75 12.81 -5.96
CA ASN A 44 -6.07 12.61 -7.25
C ASN A 44 -4.87 11.62 -7.13
N MET A 45 -5.06 10.56 -6.35
CA MET A 45 -4.13 9.42 -6.26
C MET A 45 -4.60 8.31 -7.18
N ASN A 46 -3.69 7.43 -7.61
CA ASN A 46 -4.04 6.27 -8.41
C ASN A 46 -4.60 5.17 -7.51
N ASN A 47 -3.87 4.81 -6.45
CA ASN A 47 -4.31 3.75 -5.55
C ASN A 47 -3.96 4.00 -4.09
N VAL A 48 -4.70 3.31 -3.22
CA VAL A 48 -4.43 3.23 -1.79
C VAL A 48 -4.40 1.77 -1.36
N VAL A 49 -3.43 1.43 -0.51
CA VAL A 49 -3.29 0.12 0.11
C VAL A 49 -3.11 0.30 1.61
N TYR A 50 -3.87 -0.46 2.39
CA TYR A 50 -3.63 -0.68 3.80
C TYR A 50 -3.47 -2.18 4.02
N TYR A 51 -2.29 -2.57 4.50
CA TYR A 51 -1.96 -3.95 4.84
C TYR A 51 -1.74 -4.07 6.34
N PHE A 52 -2.50 -4.94 6.99
CA PHE A 52 -2.31 -5.29 8.40
C PHE A 52 -1.50 -6.59 8.51
N ALA A 53 -0.28 -6.48 9.05
CA ALA A 53 0.67 -7.59 9.14
C ALA A 53 0.54 -8.43 10.42
N GLY A 54 -0.36 -8.04 11.34
CA GLY A 54 -0.60 -8.71 12.61
C GLY A 54 0.17 -8.11 13.79
N SER A 55 0.02 -8.76 14.96
CA SER A 55 0.67 -8.40 16.24
C SER A 55 1.40 -9.60 16.84
N GLY A 56 2.60 -9.41 17.40
CA GLY A 56 3.32 -10.46 18.14
C GLY A 56 4.20 -11.38 17.27
N LYS A 57 4.18 -12.70 17.50
CA LYS A 57 5.14 -13.67 16.89
C LYS A 57 4.80 -14.11 15.46
N ALA A 58 3.65 -13.74 14.92
CA ALA A 58 3.22 -14.10 13.57
C ALA A 58 3.14 -12.84 12.71
N PHE A 59 4.29 -12.27 12.36
CA PHE A 59 4.36 -11.31 11.28
C PHE A 59 4.28 -12.11 9.97
N LEU A 60 3.36 -11.71 9.09
CA LEU A 60 3.05 -12.35 7.80
C LEU A 60 2.10 -13.55 7.93
N ASN A 61 0.82 -13.25 8.14
CA ASN A 61 -0.26 -14.12 7.67
C ASN A 61 -0.67 -13.63 6.25
N PRO A 62 -0.63 -14.48 5.21
CA PRO A 62 -1.24 -14.19 3.91
C PRO A 62 -2.74 -13.86 4.00
N ASP A 63 -3.43 -14.39 5.02
CA ASP A 63 -4.82 -14.06 5.35
C ASP A 63 -4.96 -12.74 6.16
N GLY A 64 -3.86 -11.99 6.30
CA GLY A 64 -3.86 -10.66 6.92
C GLY A 64 -4.78 -9.70 6.17
N PHE A 65 -5.48 -8.84 6.90
CA PHE A 65 -6.42 -7.90 6.30
C PHE A 65 -5.69 -6.94 5.36
N THR A 66 -6.12 -6.93 4.10
CA THR A 66 -5.65 -5.99 3.08
C THR A 66 -6.86 -5.22 2.56
N CYS A 67 -6.88 -3.91 2.77
CA CYS A 67 -7.75 -3.02 2.01
C CYS A 67 -6.93 -2.43 0.88
N THR A 68 -7.39 -2.57 -0.37
CA THR A 68 -6.69 -2.03 -1.51
C THR A 68 -7.67 -1.57 -2.58
N THR A 69 -7.28 -0.54 -3.32
CA THR A 69 -7.98 -0.10 -4.54
C THR A 69 -7.38 -0.72 -5.80
N TYR A 70 -6.38 -1.60 -5.67
CA TYR A 70 -5.81 -2.29 -6.81
C TYR A 70 -6.83 -3.16 -7.53
N PRO A 71 -6.68 -3.33 -8.86
CA PRO A 71 -7.55 -4.21 -9.65
C PRO A 71 -7.60 -5.62 -9.05
N ARG A 72 -8.77 -6.26 -9.12
CA ARG A 72 -8.98 -7.60 -8.55
C ARG A 72 -8.03 -8.63 -9.18
N GLU A 73 -7.77 -8.50 -10.47
CA GLU A 73 -6.87 -9.36 -11.22
C GLU A 73 -5.44 -9.31 -10.67
N TRP A 74 -4.98 -8.12 -10.26
CA TRP A 74 -3.68 -7.97 -9.60
C TRP A 74 -3.69 -8.61 -8.22
N GLN A 75 -4.76 -8.39 -7.43
CA GLN A 75 -4.89 -9.02 -6.12
C GLN A 75 -4.81 -10.54 -6.22
N GLU A 76 -5.64 -11.16 -7.07
CA GLU A 76 -5.67 -12.60 -7.28
C GLU A 76 -4.31 -13.14 -7.73
N ARG A 77 -3.63 -12.44 -8.64
CA ARG A 77 -2.28 -12.81 -9.05
C ARG A 77 -1.29 -12.74 -7.88
N TYR A 78 -1.32 -11.65 -7.13
CA TYR A 78 -0.43 -11.42 -6.00
C TYR A 78 -0.55 -12.51 -4.94
N TYR A 79 -1.77 -12.91 -4.62
CA TYR A 79 -2.05 -14.02 -3.71
C TYR A 79 -1.60 -15.37 -4.29
N ASN A 80 -1.99 -15.70 -5.53
CA ASN A 80 -1.69 -16.99 -6.15
C ASN A 80 -0.18 -17.24 -6.32
N GLN A 81 0.60 -16.17 -6.53
CA GLN A 81 2.06 -16.26 -6.67
C GLN A 81 2.81 -16.11 -5.35
N ASN A 82 2.11 -15.98 -4.22
CA ASN A 82 2.68 -15.74 -2.90
C ASN A 82 3.64 -14.54 -2.87
N TYR A 83 3.32 -13.48 -3.61
CA TYR A 83 4.18 -12.32 -3.76
C TYR A 83 4.46 -11.58 -2.46
N LEU A 84 3.57 -11.69 -1.46
CA LEU A 84 3.79 -11.16 -0.11
C LEU A 84 5.16 -11.54 0.49
N LEU A 85 5.63 -12.76 0.22
CA LEU A 85 6.87 -13.28 0.80
C LEU A 85 8.12 -12.59 0.23
N ILE A 86 8.03 -12.14 -1.02
CA ILE A 86 9.15 -11.55 -1.76
C ILE A 86 9.00 -10.05 -1.98
N ASP A 87 7.88 -9.45 -1.54
CA ASP A 87 7.57 -8.05 -1.80
C ASP A 87 8.54 -7.13 -1.04
N PRO A 88 9.43 -6.41 -1.75
CA PRO A 88 10.45 -5.56 -1.12
C PRO A 88 9.84 -4.35 -0.41
N VAL A 89 8.65 -3.91 -0.81
CA VAL A 89 7.90 -2.81 -0.19
C VAL A 89 7.42 -3.28 1.19
N VAL A 90 6.80 -4.46 1.27
CA VAL A 90 6.37 -5.06 2.54
C VAL A 90 7.56 -5.35 3.44
N GLN A 91 8.61 -5.98 2.90
CA GLN A 91 9.81 -6.30 3.68
C GLN A 91 10.45 -5.05 4.28
N ARG A 92 10.63 -3.97 3.49
CA ARG A 92 11.19 -2.72 4.02
C ARG A 92 10.25 -2.07 5.03
N GLY A 93 8.96 -1.99 4.72
CA GLY A 93 7.99 -1.31 5.59
C GLY A 93 7.79 -1.99 6.94
N LEU A 94 7.85 -3.32 6.98
CA LEU A 94 7.73 -4.04 8.24
C LEU A 94 9.01 -4.02 9.07
N HIS A 95 10.18 -3.80 8.49
CA HIS A 95 11.46 -3.76 9.22
C HIS A 95 11.93 -2.34 9.58
N ASN A 96 11.60 -1.35 8.76
CA ASN A 96 12.02 0.03 8.93
C ASN A 96 10.79 0.88 9.23
N GLY A 97 10.76 1.56 10.39
CA GLY A 97 9.62 2.36 10.84
C GLY A 97 9.47 3.72 10.16
N LEU A 98 10.33 4.05 9.18
CA LEU A 98 10.31 5.34 8.50
C LEU A 98 9.61 5.28 7.14
N PRO A 99 8.83 6.32 6.76
CA PRO A 99 8.29 6.44 5.42
C PRO A 99 9.37 6.39 4.33
N PHE A 100 9.04 5.81 3.18
CA PHE A 100 9.96 5.70 2.05
C PHE A 100 9.23 5.70 0.71
N GLU A 101 9.90 6.17 -0.33
CA GLU A 101 9.42 6.05 -1.70
C GLU A 101 9.87 4.72 -2.30
N TRP A 102 9.06 4.14 -3.19
CA TRP A 102 9.45 2.89 -3.87
C TRP A 102 10.72 3.05 -4.72
N ARG A 103 11.02 4.27 -5.18
CA ARG A 103 12.24 4.60 -5.93
C ARG A 103 13.51 4.46 -5.09
N ASP A 104 13.38 4.48 -3.75
CA ASP A 104 14.47 4.26 -2.81
C ASP A 104 14.77 2.76 -2.61
N LEU A 105 13.94 1.86 -3.15
CA LEU A 105 14.17 0.42 -3.04
C LEU A 105 15.28 0.01 -4.02
N LYS A 106 16.35 -0.55 -3.45
CA LYS A 106 17.41 -1.18 -4.24
C LYS A 106 17.03 -2.63 -4.51
N ILE A 107 16.43 -2.88 -5.66
CA ILE A 107 16.02 -4.23 -6.09
C ILE A 107 16.97 -4.72 -7.17
N GLU A 108 17.49 -5.94 -6.99
CA GLU A 108 18.37 -6.57 -7.96
C GLU A 108 17.59 -7.07 -9.19
N LYS A 109 18.08 -6.70 -10.39
CA LYS A 109 17.47 -7.11 -11.66
C LYS A 109 17.56 -8.63 -11.84
N GLY A 110 16.50 -9.23 -12.38
CA GLY A 110 16.44 -10.68 -12.61
C GLY A 110 15.92 -11.48 -11.42
N THR A 111 15.67 -10.85 -10.28
CA THR A 111 14.98 -11.49 -9.14
C THR A 111 13.47 -11.56 -9.37
N GLN A 112 12.80 -12.48 -8.66
CA GLN A 112 11.33 -12.59 -8.71
C GLN A 112 10.65 -11.32 -8.18
N ALA A 113 11.25 -10.67 -7.17
CA ALA A 113 10.78 -9.39 -6.63
C ALA A 113 10.83 -8.27 -7.68
N TYR A 114 11.90 -8.21 -8.48
CA TYR A 114 11.99 -7.28 -9.60
C TYR A 114 10.91 -7.56 -10.65
N SER A 115 10.74 -8.82 -11.04
CA SER A 115 9.73 -9.22 -12.03
C SER A 115 8.31 -8.88 -11.57
N MET A 116 7.99 -9.12 -10.29
CA MET A 116 6.71 -8.73 -9.68
C MET A 116 6.46 -7.23 -9.80
N LEU A 117 7.43 -6.38 -9.42
CA LEU A 117 7.26 -4.93 -9.49
C LEU A 117 7.09 -4.44 -10.93
N MET A 118 7.82 -5.02 -11.87
CA MET A 118 7.68 -4.69 -13.29
C MET A 118 6.31 -5.10 -13.83
N GLU A 119 5.80 -6.26 -13.42
CA GLU A 119 4.46 -6.70 -13.80
C GLU A 119 3.37 -5.79 -13.25
N GLY A 120 3.55 -5.27 -12.03
CA GLY A 120 2.63 -4.30 -11.44
C GLY A 120 2.42 -3.03 -12.30
N LEU A 121 3.37 -2.69 -13.17
CA LEU A 121 3.22 -1.57 -14.10
C LEU A 121 2.09 -1.83 -15.12
N ASP A 122 1.90 -3.08 -15.54
CA ASP A 122 0.86 -3.46 -16.51
C ASP A 122 -0.55 -3.34 -15.91
N TYR A 123 -0.66 -3.37 -14.59
CA TYR A 123 -1.90 -3.22 -13.83
C TYR A 123 -2.17 -1.79 -13.36
N SER A 124 -1.42 -0.80 -13.86
CA SER A 124 -1.59 0.63 -13.49
C SER A 124 -1.48 0.90 -11.98
N LEU A 125 -0.66 0.13 -11.27
CA LEU A 125 -0.52 0.26 -9.82
C LEU A 125 0.21 1.54 -9.39
N GLY A 126 0.82 2.29 -10.30
CA GLY A 126 1.57 3.52 -10.03
C GLY A 126 3.08 3.32 -9.92
N ASN A 127 3.85 4.39 -10.21
CA ASN A 127 5.31 4.31 -10.39
C ASN A 127 6.12 5.00 -9.28
N ALA A 128 5.48 5.85 -8.48
CA ALA A 128 6.13 6.68 -7.46
C ALA A 128 5.25 6.70 -6.21
N ALA A 129 5.18 5.54 -5.56
CA ALA A 129 4.36 5.35 -4.39
C ALA A 129 5.13 5.67 -3.11
N LEU A 130 4.44 6.32 -2.17
CA LEU A 130 4.90 6.53 -0.80
C LEU A 130 4.36 5.41 0.06
N SER A 131 5.24 4.76 0.81
CA SER A 131 4.87 3.78 1.82
C SER A 131 5.19 4.31 3.21
N ILE A 132 4.21 4.20 4.10
CA ILE A 132 4.22 4.66 5.48
C ILE A 132 4.05 3.44 6.38
N PRO A 133 5.12 2.98 7.06
CA PRO A 133 5.04 1.96 8.09
C PRO A 133 4.13 2.41 9.25
N LEU A 134 3.29 1.48 9.74
CA LEU A 134 2.43 1.71 10.89
C LEU A 134 2.85 0.76 12.01
N LEU A 135 3.14 1.34 13.19
CA LEU A 135 3.58 0.61 14.38
C LEU A 135 2.59 0.89 15.52
N GLY A 136 1.88 -0.15 15.97
CA GLY A 136 0.99 -0.06 17.12
C GLY A 136 1.73 -0.16 18.45
N THR A 137 1.18 0.46 19.49
CA THR A 137 1.72 0.38 20.86
C THR A 137 1.65 -1.03 21.45
N ASP A 138 0.79 -1.87 20.91
CA ASP A 138 0.65 -3.30 21.22
C ASP A 138 1.65 -4.19 20.45
N GLY A 139 2.55 -3.58 19.67
CA GLY A 139 3.50 -4.28 18.81
C GLY A 139 2.90 -4.76 17.49
N SER A 140 1.67 -4.36 17.15
CA SER A 140 1.11 -4.58 15.83
C SER A 140 1.88 -3.82 14.76
N ARG A 141 1.93 -4.40 13.55
CA ARG A 141 2.55 -3.77 12.38
C ARG A 141 1.58 -3.72 11.22
N GLY A 142 1.67 -2.65 10.46
CA GLY A 142 0.96 -2.49 9.21
C GLY A 142 1.75 -1.63 8.24
N LEU A 143 1.22 -1.53 7.03
CA LEU A 143 1.78 -0.71 5.99
C LEU A 143 0.66 0.02 5.28
N PHE A 144 0.81 1.34 5.18
CA PHE A 144 -0.04 2.17 4.35
C PHE A 144 0.75 2.59 3.12
N ALA A 145 0.18 2.45 1.92
CA ALA A 145 0.81 2.88 0.68
C ALA A 145 -0.17 3.66 -0.18
N ILE A 146 0.35 4.70 -0.83
CA ILE A 146 -0.38 5.52 -1.80
C ILE A 146 0.42 5.58 -3.09
N THR A 147 -0.25 5.48 -4.23
CA THR A 147 0.39 5.43 -5.55
C THR A 147 -0.19 6.41 -6.55
#